data_AF-A0A7Y5SAC0-F1
#
_entry.id   AF-A0A7Y5SAC0-F1
#
_cell.length_a   1.000
_cell.length_b   1.000
_cell.length_c   1.000
_cell.angle_alpha   90.00
_cell.angle_beta   90.00
_cell.angle_gamma   90.00
#
_symmetry.space_group_name_H-M   'P 1'
#
loop_
_entity.id
_entity.type
_entity.pdbx_description
1 polymer ?
#
loop_
_entity_poly.entity_id
_entity_poly.type
_entity_poly.pdbx_seq_one_letter_code
_entity_poly.pdbx_strand_id
1 'polypeptide(L)'
;MMHARSISWRAVLAIAACVATCEGAAIGSVSPPSEDALESYLESRDLSNLLAAQLRGRLATATGDARNEIAERLGRVYVRQMSAAKTPEERRVIEDAARELIESMPESSVFELRIDFAKTSYLRAEDLIERFRVRIVGEAQLQEADRLLRLITPQFQEIATRVGHRIELLERKEAGARQDDLEETKAQLADARRVRSLAQYYAGWCGYYGAMLSSNKGAAMRAMQDFGWLLNSGGGKVPEIDRVPGALLKYEHVARAAVGVAMCASLRDNDVEALRWLDLVESTDGISPALRAELLSRRMVVLGGAKRWSDLELLLKRRAADRKKDPALLTPSEARLLAVLALDA
;
A
#
# COMPACT_ATOMS: atom_id res chain seq x y z
N MET A 1 59.83 -3.37 -19.72
CA MET A 1 60.48 -4.02 -20.88
C MET A 1 59.39 -4.68 -21.72
N MET A 2 58.81 -3.93 -22.66
CA MET A 2 59.00 -4.09 -24.13
C MET A 2 58.65 -5.52 -24.60
N HIS A 3 57.62 -5.75 -25.42
CA HIS A 3 57.52 -5.21 -26.78
C HIS A 3 56.08 -4.98 -27.25
N ALA A 4 55.87 -3.82 -27.84
CA ALA A 4 54.77 -3.51 -28.74
C ALA A 4 54.90 -4.31 -30.05
N ARG A 5 53.76 -4.70 -30.63
CA ARG A 5 53.65 -4.97 -32.07
C ARG A 5 52.37 -4.35 -32.61
N SER A 6 52.60 -3.40 -33.52
CA SER A 6 51.67 -2.67 -34.36
C SER A 6 51.06 -3.58 -35.43
N ILE A 7 49.78 -3.38 -35.72
CA ILE A 7 49.15 -3.88 -36.95
C ILE A 7 48.38 -2.74 -37.62
N SER A 8 49.11 -2.08 -38.53
CA SER A 8 48.74 -1.78 -39.92
C SER A 8 47.36 -1.20 -40.26
N TRP A 9 47.40 0.09 -40.59
CA TRP A 9 46.36 1.03 -41.05
C TRP A 9 45.83 0.79 -42.49
N ARG A 10 45.65 -0.46 -42.93
CA ARG A 10 45.29 -0.80 -44.33
C ARG A 10 44.04 -1.69 -44.48
N ALA A 11 42.97 -1.34 -43.74
CA ALA A 11 41.63 -1.87 -43.98
C ALA A 11 40.57 -0.75 -44.07
N VAL A 12 41.02 0.45 -44.47
CA VAL A 12 40.17 1.52 -45.02
C VAL A 12 40.27 1.41 -46.54
N LEU A 13 39.14 1.48 -47.25
CA LEU A 13 38.94 1.37 -48.72
C LEU A 13 38.61 -0.03 -49.26
N ALA A 14 37.44 -0.58 -48.91
CA ALA A 14 36.75 -1.56 -49.75
C ALA A 14 35.22 -1.67 -49.51
N ILE A 15 34.55 -0.62 -49.01
CA ILE A 15 33.07 -0.51 -49.08
C ILE A 15 32.72 0.94 -49.44
N ALA A 16 33.23 1.37 -50.59
CA ALA A 16 32.90 2.63 -51.23
C ALA A 16 32.83 2.39 -52.74
N ALA A 17 31.87 1.57 -53.19
CA ALA A 17 31.42 1.48 -54.58
C ALA A 17 30.21 0.53 -54.71
N CYS A 18 29.09 0.86 -54.08
CA CYS A 18 27.75 0.40 -54.49
C CYS A 18 26.77 1.57 -54.38
N VAL A 19 27.14 2.71 -54.97
CA VAL A 19 26.19 3.76 -55.33
C VAL A 19 26.09 3.75 -56.83
N ALA A 20 25.03 3.15 -57.36
CA ALA A 20 24.29 3.62 -58.52
C ALA A 20 23.17 2.62 -58.82
N THR A 21 21.94 3.13 -58.92
CA THR A 21 20.69 2.44 -59.30
C THR A 21 19.97 1.63 -58.22
N CYS A 22 19.55 2.31 -57.16
CA CYS A 22 18.21 2.09 -56.63
C CYS A 22 17.46 3.42 -56.73
N GLU A 23 16.41 3.42 -57.55
CA GLU A 23 15.42 4.49 -57.66
C GLU A 23 14.86 4.86 -56.29
N GLY A 24 14.46 6.13 -56.15
CA GLY A 24 13.94 6.70 -54.93
C GLY A 24 12.67 6.02 -54.42
N ALA A 25 12.84 4.97 -53.63
CA ALA A 25 11.93 4.71 -52.54
C ALA A 25 12.26 5.75 -51.48
N ALA A 26 11.43 6.80 -51.39
CA ALA A 26 11.37 7.63 -50.20
C ALA A 26 11.25 6.67 -49.02
N ILE A 27 12.33 6.53 -48.24
CA ILE A 27 12.25 6.00 -46.89
C ILE A 27 11.39 7.04 -46.21
N GLY A 28 10.07 6.80 -46.20
CA GLY A 28 9.13 7.60 -45.44
C GLY A 28 9.75 7.74 -44.07
N SER A 29 9.96 8.98 -43.65
CA SER A 29 10.39 9.29 -42.30
C SER A 29 9.34 8.64 -41.39
N VAL A 30 9.61 7.42 -40.94
CA VAL A 30 8.89 6.80 -39.85
C VAL A 30 9.25 7.71 -38.69
N SER A 31 8.39 8.68 -38.41
CA SER A 31 8.49 9.46 -37.19
C SER A 31 8.67 8.45 -36.07
N PRO A 32 9.66 8.64 -35.19
CA PRO A 32 9.80 7.75 -34.04
C PRO A 32 8.42 7.64 -33.37
N PRO A 33 8.00 6.42 -32.97
CA PRO A 33 6.73 6.25 -32.28
C PRO A 33 6.66 7.26 -31.15
N SER A 34 5.49 7.86 -30.94
CA SER A 34 5.31 8.81 -29.84
C SER A 34 5.75 8.15 -28.52
N GLU A 35 6.32 8.94 -27.62
CA GLU A 35 6.85 8.41 -26.35
C GLU A 35 5.78 7.61 -25.60
N ASP A 36 4.52 8.06 -25.65
CA ASP A 36 3.36 7.37 -25.06
C ASP A 36 3.05 6.02 -25.73
N ALA A 37 3.23 5.92 -27.06
CA ALA A 37 3.05 4.66 -27.79
C ALA A 37 4.16 3.65 -27.44
N LEU A 38 5.40 4.14 -27.28
CA LEU A 38 6.52 3.31 -26.82
C LEU A 38 6.28 2.81 -25.39
N GLU A 39 5.85 3.69 -24.49
CA GLU A 39 5.58 3.30 -23.10
C GLU A 39 4.44 2.28 -23.00
N SER A 40 3.33 2.53 -23.72
CA SER A 40 2.21 1.58 -23.79
C SER A 40 2.65 0.22 -24.35
N TYR A 41 3.52 0.23 -25.36
CA TYR A 41 4.10 -0.99 -25.92
C TYR A 41 4.96 -1.74 -24.89
N LEU A 42 5.85 -1.04 -24.19
CA LEU A 42 6.71 -1.64 -23.15
C LEU A 42 5.88 -2.22 -22.00
N GLU A 43 4.83 -1.51 -21.56
CA GLU A 43 3.91 -2.02 -20.54
C GLU A 43 3.18 -3.27 -21.02
N SER A 44 2.67 -3.29 -22.26
CA SER A 44 1.96 -4.44 -22.83
C SER A 44 2.81 -5.71 -22.95
N ARG A 45 4.14 -5.56 -22.96
CA ARG A 45 5.12 -6.65 -23.07
C ARG A 45 5.80 -6.99 -21.74
N ASP A 46 5.36 -6.38 -20.64
CA ASP A 46 5.95 -6.53 -19.30
C ASP A 46 7.47 -6.21 -19.25
N LEU A 47 7.91 -5.28 -20.11
CA LEU A 47 9.31 -4.87 -20.22
C LEU A 47 9.65 -3.76 -19.21
N SER A 48 9.33 -4.02 -17.93
CA SER A 48 9.39 -3.05 -16.84
C SER A 48 10.79 -2.42 -16.64
N ASN A 49 11.86 -3.19 -16.85
CA ASN A 49 13.23 -2.68 -16.73
C ASN A 49 13.58 -1.65 -17.80
N LEU A 50 13.14 -1.87 -19.04
CA LEU A 50 13.37 -0.95 -20.16
C LEU A 50 12.51 0.31 -20.00
N LEU A 51 11.26 0.14 -19.56
CA LEU A 51 10.37 1.25 -19.26
C LEU A 51 10.95 2.14 -18.15
N ALA A 52 11.47 1.55 -17.06
CA ALA A 52 12.14 2.30 -16.00
C ALA A 52 13.37 3.06 -16.51
N ALA A 53 14.19 2.44 -17.35
CA ALA A 53 15.36 3.11 -17.94
C ALA A 53 14.98 4.29 -18.82
N GLN A 54 13.94 4.14 -19.66
CA GLN A 54 13.42 5.22 -20.48
C GLN A 54 12.90 6.39 -19.63
N LEU A 55 12.05 6.09 -18.63
CA LEU A 55 11.48 7.11 -17.75
C LEU A 55 12.55 7.85 -16.94
N ARG A 56 13.61 7.19 -16.48
CA ARG A 56 14.76 7.87 -15.85
C ARG A 56 15.45 8.84 -16.80
N GLY A 57 15.65 8.43 -18.05
CA GLY A 57 16.22 9.30 -19.08
C GLY A 57 15.39 10.56 -19.30
N ARG A 58 14.07 10.43 -19.36
CA ARG A 58 13.12 11.56 -19.49
C ARG A 58 13.09 12.43 -18.23
N LEU A 59 13.11 11.81 -17.05
CA LEU A 59 13.10 12.52 -15.78
C LEU A 59 14.32 13.44 -15.62
N ALA A 60 15.47 13.04 -16.15
CA ALA A 60 16.70 13.83 -16.07
C ALA A 60 16.60 15.18 -16.81
N THR A 61 15.79 15.27 -17.86
CA THR A 61 15.65 16.47 -18.70
C THR A 61 14.34 17.23 -18.46
N ALA A 62 13.34 16.60 -17.85
CA ALA A 62 12.04 17.21 -17.56
C ALA A 62 12.08 18.22 -16.40
N THR A 63 11.23 19.24 -16.49
CA THR A 63 11.03 20.29 -15.47
C THR A 63 9.54 20.52 -15.19
N GLY A 64 9.22 21.17 -14.07
CA GLY A 64 7.85 21.51 -13.69
C GLY A 64 6.93 20.30 -13.56
N ASP A 65 5.68 20.45 -14.00
CA ASP A 65 4.63 19.43 -13.86
C ASP A 65 4.94 18.15 -14.64
N ALA A 66 5.52 18.27 -15.84
CA ALA A 66 5.95 17.12 -16.63
C ALA A 66 6.96 16.22 -15.87
N ARG A 67 7.82 16.82 -15.05
CA ARG A 67 8.77 16.08 -14.20
C ARG A 67 8.04 15.28 -13.13
N ASN A 68 7.02 15.86 -12.50
CA ASN A 68 6.21 15.18 -11.49
C ASN A 68 5.43 14.00 -12.11
N GLU A 69 4.81 14.20 -13.27
CA GLU A 69 4.09 13.13 -13.97
C GLU A 69 5.00 11.95 -14.34
N ILE A 70 6.21 12.23 -14.85
CA ILE A 70 7.20 11.19 -15.18
C ILE A 70 7.63 10.45 -13.90
N ALA A 71 7.85 11.18 -12.80
CA ALA A 71 8.22 10.58 -11.52
C ALA A 71 7.14 9.67 -10.96
N GLU A 72 5.87 10.06 -11.03
CA GLU A 72 4.74 9.22 -10.64
C GLU A 72 4.67 7.94 -11.49
N ARG A 73 4.87 8.06 -12.81
CA ARG A 73 4.89 6.93 -13.73
C ARG A 73 6.04 5.97 -13.40
N LEU A 74 7.25 6.50 -13.17
CA LEU A 74 8.41 5.71 -12.77
C LEU A 74 8.18 5.04 -11.42
N GLY A 75 7.56 5.75 -10.48
CA GLY A 75 7.12 5.22 -9.20
C GLY A 75 6.22 3.99 -9.32
N ARG A 76 5.19 4.06 -10.18
CA ARG A 76 4.31 2.92 -10.47
C ARG A 76 5.07 1.72 -11.03
N VAL A 77 6.07 1.95 -11.90
CA VAL A 77 6.93 0.89 -12.41
C VAL A 77 7.72 0.22 -11.28
N TYR A 78 8.33 1.00 -10.39
CA TYR A 78 9.08 0.48 -9.25
C TYR A 78 8.20 -0.31 -8.27
N VAL A 79 6.98 0.16 -7.97
CA VAL A 79 6.01 -0.59 -7.15
C VAL A 79 5.68 -1.95 -7.76
N ARG A 80 5.43 -2.00 -9.08
CA ARG A 80 5.21 -3.27 -9.81
C ARG A 80 6.44 -4.18 -9.73
N GLN A 81 7.63 -3.64 -9.97
CA GLN A 81 8.88 -4.40 -9.89
C GLN A 81 9.13 -4.95 -8.48
N MET A 82 8.92 -4.17 -7.42
CA MET A 82 9.08 -4.64 -6.04
C MET A 82 8.08 -5.74 -5.68
N SER A 83 6.85 -5.64 -6.19
CA SER A 83 5.81 -6.65 -5.99
C SER A 83 6.15 -7.96 -6.70
N ALA A 84 6.81 -7.89 -7.86
CA ALA A 84 7.22 -9.06 -8.65
C ALA A 84 8.59 -9.64 -8.24
N ALA A 85 9.42 -8.89 -7.50
CA ALA A 85 10.76 -9.29 -7.09
C ALA A 85 10.72 -10.56 -6.23
N LYS A 86 11.51 -11.56 -6.63
CA LYS A 86 11.54 -12.90 -5.99
C LYS A 86 12.62 -13.00 -4.93
N THR A 87 13.69 -12.22 -5.06
CA THR A 87 14.83 -12.25 -4.15
C THR A 87 14.94 -10.95 -3.33
N PRO A 88 15.51 -11.01 -2.12
CA PRO A 88 15.82 -9.81 -1.33
C PRO A 88 16.77 -8.85 -2.05
N GLU A 89 17.72 -9.38 -2.81
CA GLU A 89 18.73 -8.59 -3.54
C GLU A 89 18.09 -7.79 -4.69
N GLU A 90 17.24 -8.43 -5.50
CA GLU A 90 16.47 -7.75 -6.55
C GLU A 90 15.65 -6.61 -5.98
N ARG A 91 14.97 -6.88 -4.86
CA ARG A 91 14.13 -5.89 -4.19
C ARG A 91 14.94 -4.71 -3.68
N ARG A 92 16.09 -4.96 -3.05
CA ARG A 92 16.96 -3.91 -2.52
C ARG A 92 17.41 -2.94 -3.62
N VAL A 93 17.76 -3.46 -4.79
CA VAL A 93 18.14 -2.61 -5.95
C VAL A 93 16.98 -1.69 -6.36
N ILE A 94 15.75 -2.19 -6.35
CA ILE A 94 14.56 -1.39 -6.70
C ILE A 94 14.24 -0.37 -5.58
N GLU A 95 14.38 -0.77 -4.31
CA GLU A 95 14.19 0.11 -3.16
C GLU A 95 15.20 1.27 -3.14
N ASP A 96 16.47 1.00 -3.46
CA ASP A 96 17.50 2.02 -3.57
C ASP A 96 17.20 2.99 -4.73
N ALA A 97 16.77 2.48 -5.90
CA ALA A 97 16.35 3.31 -7.03
C ALA A 97 15.07 4.14 -6.73
N ALA A 98 14.15 3.59 -5.92
CA ALA A 98 12.96 4.29 -5.46
C ALA A 98 13.31 5.41 -4.46
N ARG A 99 14.29 5.16 -3.57
CA ARG A 99 14.80 6.17 -2.64
C ARG A 99 15.45 7.34 -3.39
N GLU A 100 16.31 7.05 -4.37
CA GLU A 100 16.92 8.07 -5.22
C GLU A 100 15.86 8.92 -5.96
N LEU A 101 14.78 8.28 -6.45
CA LEU A 101 13.67 9.00 -7.07
C LEU A 101 13.00 9.98 -6.09
N ILE A 102 12.68 9.53 -4.87
CA ILE A 102 12.06 10.38 -3.84
C ILE A 102 12.97 11.55 -3.47
N GLU A 103 14.27 11.30 -3.27
CA GLU A 103 15.26 12.32 -2.91
C GLU A 103 15.45 13.37 -4.02
N SER A 104 15.24 12.99 -5.28
CA SER A 104 15.38 13.87 -6.44
C SER A 104 14.18 14.82 -6.69
N MET A 105 13.14 14.74 -5.86
CA MET A 105 11.86 15.41 -6.09
C MET A 105 11.46 16.33 -4.91
N PRO A 106 10.73 17.42 -5.18
CA PRO A 106 10.19 18.27 -4.11
C PRO A 106 9.30 17.47 -3.17
N GLU A 107 9.43 17.72 -1.87
CA GLU A 107 8.69 16.96 -0.87
C GLU A 107 7.16 17.03 -1.06
N SER A 108 6.66 18.18 -1.50
CA SER A 108 5.23 18.44 -1.69
C SER A 108 4.58 17.59 -2.79
N SER A 109 5.37 16.99 -3.70
CA SER A 109 4.88 16.17 -4.81
C SER A 109 5.12 14.66 -4.63
N VAL A 110 5.77 14.22 -3.56
CA VAL A 110 6.15 12.80 -3.38
C VAL A 110 5.44 12.06 -2.25
N PHE A 111 4.47 12.68 -1.55
CA PHE A 111 3.79 12.01 -0.45
C PHE A 111 3.09 10.72 -0.87
N GLU A 112 2.40 10.72 -2.01
CA GLU A 112 1.75 9.51 -2.54
C GLU A 112 2.76 8.44 -2.92
N LEU A 113 3.83 8.85 -3.61
CA LEU A 113 4.89 7.95 -4.01
C LEU A 113 5.53 7.26 -2.79
N ARG A 114 5.81 8.03 -1.72
CA ARG A 114 6.30 7.50 -0.44
C ARG A 114 5.32 6.52 0.19
N ILE A 115 4.01 6.82 0.15
CA ILE A 115 2.96 5.92 0.64
C ILE A 115 2.95 4.62 -0.17
N ASP A 116 2.99 4.67 -1.49
CA ASP A 116 2.93 3.49 -2.36
C ASP A 116 4.13 2.55 -2.15
N PHE A 117 5.32 3.12 -1.95
CA PHE A 117 6.50 2.34 -1.60
C PHE A 117 6.38 1.71 -0.20
N ALA A 118 6.00 2.49 0.82
CA ALA A 118 5.80 1.95 2.16
C ALA A 118 4.68 0.89 2.20
N LYS A 119 3.62 1.06 1.41
CA LYS A 119 2.51 0.11 1.26
C LYS A 119 2.99 -1.24 0.75
N THR A 120 3.95 -1.26 -0.18
CA THR A 120 4.49 -2.52 -0.72
C THR A 120 5.16 -3.35 0.39
N SER A 121 5.89 -2.69 1.29
CA SER A 121 6.48 -3.32 2.47
C SER A 121 5.43 -3.72 3.51
N TYR A 122 4.40 -2.89 3.71
CA TYR A 122 3.27 -3.22 4.58
C TYR A 122 2.57 -4.51 4.14
N LEU A 123 2.21 -4.63 2.86
CA LEU A 123 1.48 -5.81 2.35
C LEU A 123 2.29 -7.10 2.52
N ARG A 124 3.62 -7.02 2.38
CA ARG A 124 4.50 -8.16 2.68
C ARG A 124 4.52 -8.49 4.17
N ALA A 125 4.66 -7.48 5.04
CA ALA A 125 4.65 -7.70 6.47
C ALA A 125 3.32 -8.31 6.94
N GLU A 126 2.19 -7.81 6.43
CA GLU A 126 0.86 -8.34 6.67
C GLU A 126 0.73 -9.81 6.25
N ASP A 127 1.13 -10.17 5.02
CA ASP A 127 1.07 -11.57 4.55
C ASP A 127 1.90 -12.51 5.43
N LEU A 128 3.12 -12.11 5.81
CA LEU A 128 3.97 -12.90 6.70
C LEU A 128 3.33 -13.09 8.08
N ILE A 129 2.74 -12.02 8.65
CA ILE A 129 2.12 -12.05 9.97
C ILE A 129 0.83 -12.89 9.95
N GLU A 130 -0.04 -12.71 8.97
CA GLU A 130 -1.28 -13.48 8.85
C GLU A 130 -0.99 -14.98 8.63
N ARG A 131 0.04 -15.32 7.84
CA ARG A 131 0.50 -16.71 7.71
C ARG A 131 1.12 -17.25 9.00
N PHE A 132 1.83 -16.43 9.76
CA PHE A 132 2.39 -16.84 11.05
C PHE A 132 1.29 -17.15 12.07
N ARG A 133 0.22 -16.36 12.08
CA ARG A 133 -0.96 -16.56 12.95
C ARG A 133 -1.63 -17.91 12.73
N VAL A 134 -1.51 -18.48 11.52
CA VAL A 134 -1.97 -19.83 11.20
C VAL A 134 -0.82 -20.83 11.08
N ARG A 135 0.35 -20.56 11.69
CA ARG A 135 1.51 -21.49 11.75
C ARG A 135 2.01 -22.00 10.39
N ILE A 136 1.88 -21.21 9.33
CA ILE A 136 2.41 -21.53 7.98
C ILE A 136 3.88 -21.11 7.84
N VAL A 137 4.28 -20.01 8.48
CA VAL A 137 5.66 -19.51 8.47
C VAL A 137 6.26 -19.52 9.87
N GLY A 138 7.60 -19.49 9.96
CA GLY A 138 8.34 -19.55 11.23
C GLY A 138 8.75 -18.18 11.79
N GLU A 139 9.50 -18.20 12.88
CA GLU A 139 9.90 -17.00 13.63
C GLU A 139 10.84 -16.07 12.84
N ALA A 140 11.72 -16.61 11.98
CA ALA A 140 12.62 -15.79 11.18
C ALA A 140 11.84 -14.86 10.23
N GLN A 141 10.76 -15.35 9.63
CA GLN A 141 9.87 -14.55 8.80
C GLN A 141 9.09 -13.52 9.63
N LEU A 142 8.72 -13.87 10.87
CA LEU A 142 8.05 -12.94 11.78
C LEU A 142 8.96 -11.78 12.20
N GLN A 143 10.23 -12.06 12.50
CA GLN A 143 11.23 -11.04 12.79
C GLN A 143 11.45 -10.10 11.61
N GLU A 144 11.44 -10.62 10.38
CA GLU A 144 11.47 -9.78 9.18
C GLU A 144 10.25 -8.87 9.08
N ALA A 145 9.05 -9.38 9.34
CA ALA A 145 7.84 -8.58 9.34
C ALA A 145 7.88 -7.47 10.41
N ASP A 146 8.36 -7.77 11.63
CA ASP A 146 8.54 -6.77 12.69
C ASP A 146 9.53 -5.66 12.27
N ARG A 147 10.66 -6.03 11.65
CA ARG A 147 11.62 -5.05 11.11
C ARG A 147 10.98 -4.14 10.06
N LEU A 148 10.23 -4.71 9.13
CA LEU A 148 9.51 -3.94 8.10
C LEU A 148 8.51 -2.98 8.74
N LEU A 149 7.69 -3.43 9.69
CA LEU A 149 6.72 -2.58 10.38
C LEU A 149 7.40 -1.43 11.13
N ARG A 150 8.49 -1.69 11.86
CA ARG A 150 9.26 -0.64 12.56
C ARG A 150 9.85 0.39 11.62
N LEU A 151 10.20 -0.01 10.40
CA LEU A 151 10.73 0.88 9.38
C LEU A 151 9.65 1.77 8.76
N ILE A 152 8.47 1.23 8.45
CA ILE A 152 7.43 1.94 7.68
C ILE A 152 6.40 2.67 8.53
N THR A 153 6.15 2.23 9.77
CA THR A 153 5.18 2.91 10.66
C THR A 153 5.52 4.39 10.86
N PRO A 154 6.78 4.76 11.19
CA PRO A 154 7.13 6.17 11.34
C PRO A 154 7.00 6.96 10.04
N GLN A 155 7.19 6.32 8.88
CA GLN A 155 7.05 6.99 7.58
C GLN A 155 5.60 7.39 7.33
N PHE A 156 4.63 6.49 7.56
CA PHE A 156 3.22 6.83 7.41
C PHE A 156 2.79 7.93 8.40
N GLN A 157 3.24 7.86 9.65
CA GLN A 157 2.92 8.86 10.68
C GLN A 157 3.52 10.23 10.35
N GLU A 158 4.76 10.26 9.86
CA GLU A 158 5.41 11.48 9.39
C GLU A 158 4.64 12.11 8.23
N ILE A 159 4.29 11.32 7.21
CA ILE A 159 3.51 11.79 6.06
C ILE A 159 2.17 12.35 6.52
N ALA A 160 1.44 11.63 7.37
CA ALA A 160 0.15 12.09 7.90
C ALA A 160 0.28 13.42 8.67
N THR A 161 1.34 13.59 9.45
CA THR A 161 1.62 14.83 10.20
C THR A 161 1.93 16.00 9.27
N ARG A 162 2.85 15.81 8.31
CA ARG A 162 3.26 16.86 7.36
C ARG A 162 2.10 17.28 6.46
N VAL A 163 1.32 16.32 5.97
CA VAL A 163 0.11 16.60 5.17
C VAL A 163 -0.98 17.25 6.04
N GLY A 164 -1.08 16.89 7.32
CA GLY A 164 -1.94 17.57 8.29
C GLY A 164 -1.66 19.06 8.40
N HIS A 165 -0.39 19.45 8.57
CA HIS A 165 0.01 20.86 8.57
C HIS A 165 -0.27 21.56 7.24
N ARG A 166 -0.08 20.87 6.11
CA ARG A 166 -0.45 21.41 4.79
C ARG A 166 -1.95 21.68 4.68
N ILE A 167 -2.80 20.79 5.18
CA ILE A 167 -4.25 20.99 5.21
C ILE A 167 -4.61 22.23 6.04
N GLU A 168 -4.04 22.40 7.22
CA GLU A 168 -4.28 23.59 8.07
C GLU A 168 -3.90 24.90 7.35
N LEU A 169 -2.79 24.89 6.60
CA LEU A 169 -2.37 26.04 5.79
C LEU A 169 -3.32 26.29 4.61
N LEU A 170 -3.80 25.24 3.94
CA LEU A 170 -4.77 25.35 2.84
C LEU A 170 -6.13 25.83 3.33
N GLU A 171 -6.61 25.38 4.49
CA GLU A 171 -7.86 25.82 5.11
C GLU A 171 -7.80 27.32 5.47
N ARG A 172 -6.66 27.81 5.97
CA ARG A 172 -6.45 29.25 6.20
C ARG A 172 -6.44 30.06 4.90
N LYS A 173 -5.87 29.50 3.82
CA LYS A 173 -5.89 30.14 2.51
C LYS A 173 -7.30 30.19 1.92
N GLU A 174 -8.07 29.11 2.02
CA GLU A 174 -9.46 29.03 1.56
C GLU A 174 -10.33 30.10 2.23
N ALA A 175 -10.15 30.32 3.53
CA ALA A 175 -10.89 31.35 4.28
C ALA A 175 -10.60 32.80 3.83
N GLY A 176 -9.47 33.04 3.16
CA GLY A 176 -9.05 34.38 2.70
C GLY A 176 -8.94 34.53 1.17
N ALA A 177 -9.27 33.50 0.39
CA ALA A 177 -9.06 33.45 -1.05
C ALA A 177 -10.12 34.26 -1.83
N ARG A 178 -9.71 34.83 -2.97
CA ARG A 178 -10.62 35.39 -3.99
C ARG A 178 -11.23 34.25 -4.80
N GLN A 179 -12.37 34.51 -5.46
CA GLN A 179 -13.17 33.51 -6.16
C GLN A 179 -12.37 32.66 -7.17
N ASP A 180 -11.38 33.24 -7.85
CA ASP A 180 -10.60 32.57 -8.90
C ASP A 180 -9.58 31.55 -8.33
N ASP A 181 -9.04 31.78 -7.13
CA ASP A 181 -8.06 30.89 -6.46
C ASP A 181 -8.75 29.80 -5.61
N LEU A 182 -10.06 29.92 -5.41
CA LEU A 182 -10.83 29.13 -4.47
C LEU A 182 -11.03 27.68 -4.96
N GLU A 183 -11.26 27.48 -6.26
CA GLU A 183 -11.44 26.14 -6.83
C GLU A 183 -10.13 25.34 -6.84
N GLU A 184 -9.00 25.97 -7.17
CA GLU A 184 -7.69 25.32 -7.08
C GLU A 184 -7.36 24.94 -5.62
N THR A 185 -7.61 25.86 -4.68
CA THR A 185 -7.37 25.61 -3.25
C THR A 185 -8.22 24.44 -2.74
N LYS A 186 -9.50 24.37 -3.13
CA LYS A 186 -10.38 23.23 -2.78
C LYS A 186 -9.88 21.91 -3.34
N ALA A 187 -9.41 21.89 -4.59
CA ALA A 187 -8.86 20.68 -5.21
C ALA A 187 -7.62 20.18 -4.45
N GLN A 188 -6.68 21.09 -4.15
CA GLN A 188 -5.49 20.76 -3.35
C GLN A 188 -5.84 20.26 -1.95
N LEU A 189 -6.87 20.82 -1.33
CA LEU A 189 -7.33 20.47 0.00
C LEU A 189 -8.05 19.10 0.03
N ALA A 190 -8.86 18.80 -0.98
CA ALA A 190 -9.46 17.48 -1.16
C ALA A 190 -8.37 16.39 -1.34
N ASP A 191 -7.37 16.69 -2.17
CA ASP A 191 -6.25 15.79 -2.40
C ASP A 191 -5.42 15.56 -1.14
N ALA A 192 -5.02 16.62 -0.44
CA ALA A 192 -4.29 16.51 0.82
C ALA A 192 -5.06 15.71 1.88
N ARG A 193 -6.38 15.89 1.99
CA ARG A 193 -7.24 15.10 2.89
C ARG A 193 -7.24 13.61 2.54
N ARG A 194 -7.27 13.27 1.24
CA ARG A 194 -7.15 11.87 0.78
C ARG A 194 -5.80 11.28 1.16
N VAL A 195 -4.70 11.98 0.87
CA VAL A 195 -3.33 11.52 1.20
C VAL A 195 -3.16 11.31 2.70
N ARG A 196 -3.63 12.25 3.54
CA ARG A 196 -3.61 12.10 5.00
C ARG A 196 -4.40 10.86 5.45
N SER A 197 -5.61 10.67 4.92
CA SER A 197 -6.46 9.53 5.27
C SER A 197 -5.80 8.20 4.90
N LEU A 198 -5.14 8.15 3.73
CA LEU A 198 -4.40 6.96 3.29
C LEU A 198 -3.18 6.67 4.18
N ALA A 199 -2.42 7.70 4.55
CA ALA A 199 -1.29 7.56 5.46
C ALA A 199 -1.75 7.07 6.85
N GLN A 200 -2.83 7.64 7.39
CA GLN A 200 -3.41 7.24 8.68
C GLN A 200 -3.96 5.81 8.66
N TYR A 201 -4.56 5.39 7.54
CA TYR A 201 -5.04 4.01 7.36
C TYR A 201 -3.91 3.00 7.54
N TYR A 202 -2.79 3.20 6.84
CA TYR A 202 -1.65 2.27 6.95
C TYR A 202 -0.90 2.42 8.26
N ALA A 203 -0.80 3.63 8.83
CA ALA A 203 -0.24 3.83 10.17
C ALA A 203 -1.02 3.03 11.22
N GLY A 204 -2.35 3.08 11.20
CA GLY A 204 -3.21 2.31 12.08
C GLY A 204 -3.00 0.80 11.95
N TRP A 205 -2.99 0.26 10.73
CA TRP A 205 -2.75 -1.17 10.52
C TRP A 205 -1.33 -1.61 10.90
N CYS A 206 -0.32 -0.82 10.58
CA CYS A 206 1.06 -1.09 11.03
C CYS A 206 1.14 -1.07 12.56
N GLY A 207 0.49 -0.10 13.20
CA GLY A 207 0.42 0.01 14.64
C GLY A 207 -0.31 -1.16 15.30
N TYR A 208 -1.41 -1.64 14.71
CA TYR A 208 -2.13 -2.83 15.16
C TYR A 208 -1.23 -4.08 15.11
N TYR A 209 -0.64 -4.38 13.95
CA TYR A 209 0.20 -5.55 13.81
C TYR A 209 1.46 -5.45 14.70
N GLY A 210 2.09 -4.27 14.79
CA GLY A 210 3.22 -4.04 15.69
C GLY A 210 2.84 -4.21 17.16
N ALA A 211 1.65 -3.76 17.58
CA ALA A 211 1.14 -3.97 18.92
C ALA A 211 0.88 -5.45 19.22
N MET A 212 0.34 -6.19 18.25
CA MET A 212 0.11 -7.62 18.36
C MET A 212 1.42 -8.39 18.54
N LEU A 213 2.45 -8.10 17.74
CA LEU A 213 3.75 -8.77 17.82
C LEU A 213 4.49 -8.46 19.12
N SER A 214 4.37 -7.24 19.63
CA SER A 214 5.06 -6.79 20.85
C SER A 214 4.23 -6.95 22.13
N SER A 215 2.98 -7.41 22.02
CA SER A 215 2.00 -7.42 23.12
C SER A 215 1.84 -6.06 23.82
N ASN A 216 2.07 -4.96 23.08
CA ASN A 216 2.05 -3.60 23.63
C ASN A 216 0.68 -2.94 23.47
N LYS A 217 -0.12 -2.96 24.53
CA LYS A 217 -1.46 -2.34 24.58
C LYS A 217 -1.48 -0.82 24.34
N GLY A 218 -0.37 -0.13 24.65
CA GLY A 218 -0.22 1.30 24.38
C GLY A 218 -0.04 1.59 22.89
N ALA A 219 0.67 0.72 22.17
CA ALA A 219 0.76 0.80 20.71
C ALA A 219 -0.61 0.56 20.04
N ALA A 220 -1.41 -0.37 20.56
CA ALA A 220 -2.78 -0.58 20.07
C ALA A 220 -3.67 0.66 20.24
N MET A 221 -3.52 1.43 21.34
CA MET A 221 -4.26 2.68 21.52
C MET A 221 -3.88 3.73 20.48
N ARG A 222 -2.59 3.88 20.16
CA ARG A 222 -2.13 4.80 19.12
C ARG A 222 -2.67 4.40 17.74
N ALA A 223 -2.69 3.10 17.43
CA ALA A 223 -3.31 2.61 16.20
C ALA A 223 -4.82 2.98 16.11
N MET A 224 -5.56 2.94 17.22
CA MET A 224 -6.96 3.40 17.25
C MET A 224 -7.08 4.90 16.96
N GLN A 225 -6.14 5.72 17.43
CA GLN A 225 -6.09 7.16 17.14
C GLN A 225 -5.84 7.42 15.65
N ASP A 226 -4.93 6.65 15.04
CA ASP A 226 -4.64 6.72 13.60
C ASP A 226 -5.91 6.36 12.79
N PHE A 227 -6.60 5.26 13.12
CA PHE A 227 -7.89 4.93 12.51
C PHE A 227 -8.98 5.98 12.76
N GLY A 228 -8.91 6.71 13.88
CA GLY A 228 -9.86 7.75 14.22
C GLY A 228 -10.00 8.84 13.15
N TRP A 229 -8.91 9.15 12.43
CA TRP A 229 -8.95 10.10 11.32
C TRP A 229 -9.88 9.70 10.17
N LEU A 230 -10.09 8.38 9.97
CA LEU A 230 -10.99 7.85 8.94
C LEU A 230 -12.42 7.71 9.46
N LEU A 231 -12.58 7.52 10.76
CA LEU A 231 -13.86 7.27 11.42
C LEU A 231 -14.50 8.56 11.98
N ASN A 232 -14.07 9.71 11.44
CA ASN A 232 -14.57 11.03 11.80
C ASN A 232 -14.33 11.40 13.29
N SER A 233 -13.29 10.82 13.90
CA SER A 233 -12.80 11.23 15.23
C SER A 233 -11.94 12.48 15.06
N GLY A 234 -12.47 13.64 15.46
CA GLY A 234 -11.71 14.89 15.37
C GLY A 234 -10.37 14.82 16.11
N GLY A 235 -9.30 15.25 15.45
CA GLY A 235 -7.98 15.51 16.07
C GLY A 235 -7.23 14.28 16.60
N GLY A 236 -7.36 13.12 15.95
CA GLY A 236 -6.64 11.90 16.35
C GLY A 236 -7.11 11.33 17.69
N LYS A 237 -8.37 11.57 18.06
CA LYS A 237 -8.99 10.93 19.21
C LYS A 237 -9.32 9.48 18.90
N VAL A 238 -9.39 8.67 19.95
CA VAL A 238 -9.92 7.30 19.84
C VAL A 238 -11.37 7.39 19.32
N PRO A 239 -11.71 6.64 18.25
CA PRO A 239 -13.06 6.62 17.71
C PRO A 239 -14.06 6.05 18.72
N GLU A 240 -15.22 6.68 18.81
CA GLU A 240 -16.37 6.20 19.56
C GLU A 240 -17.37 5.60 18.57
N ILE A 241 -17.80 4.35 18.81
CA ILE A 241 -18.68 3.62 17.88
C ILE A 241 -19.96 4.39 17.55
N ASP A 242 -20.56 5.05 18.54
CA ASP A 242 -21.83 5.77 18.42
C ASP A 242 -21.68 7.08 17.61
N ARG A 243 -20.45 7.52 17.34
CA ARG A 243 -20.16 8.74 16.55
C ARG A 243 -19.80 8.44 15.10
N VAL A 244 -19.63 7.17 14.73
CA VAL A 244 -19.28 6.81 13.35
C VAL A 244 -20.51 6.94 12.46
N PRO A 245 -20.47 7.78 11.41
CA PRO A 245 -21.58 7.85 10.47
C PRO A 245 -21.64 6.55 9.66
N GLY A 246 -22.69 5.73 9.87
CA GLY A 246 -22.84 4.44 9.19
C GLY A 246 -22.78 4.53 7.65
N ALA A 247 -23.20 5.66 7.07
CA ALA A 247 -23.12 5.91 5.62
C ALA A 247 -21.68 5.93 5.07
N LEU A 248 -20.66 6.15 5.90
CA LEU A 248 -19.26 6.10 5.49
C LEU A 248 -18.70 4.67 5.45
N LEU A 249 -19.30 3.73 6.17
CA LEU A 249 -18.85 2.34 6.21
C LEU A 249 -19.10 1.58 4.91
N LYS A 250 -19.87 2.13 3.97
CA LYS A 250 -19.93 1.61 2.59
C LYS A 250 -18.58 1.71 1.86
N TYR A 251 -17.70 2.62 2.29
CA TYR A 251 -16.36 2.74 1.72
C TYR A 251 -15.43 1.72 2.40
N GLU A 252 -14.87 0.83 1.59
CA GLU A 252 -14.14 -0.35 2.09
C GLU A 252 -12.98 0.00 3.03
N HIS A 253 -12.22 1.07 2.75
CA HIS A 253 -11.11 1.50 3.61
C HIS A 253 -11.59 2.02 4.98
N VAL A 254 -12.77 2.65 5.05
CA VAL A 254 -13.38 3.11 6.31
C VAL A 254 -13.89 1.92 7.11
N ALA A 255 -14.57 0.97 6.46
CA ALA A 255 -15.02 -0.25 7.13
C ALA A 255 -13.86 -1.10 7.64
N ARG A 256 -12.78 -1.24 6.86
CA ARG A 256 -11.54 -1.87 7.31
C ARG A 256 -10.92 -1.13 8.50
N ALA A 257 -10.92 0.20 8.52
CA ALA A 257 -10.45 0.95 9.69
C ALA A 257 -11.29 0.64 10.96
N ALA A 258 -12.61 0.52 10.83
CA ALA A 258 -13.49 0.10 11.94
C ALA A 258 -13.16 -1.32 12.42
N VAL A 259 -12.86 -2.26 11.51
CA VAL A 259 -12.34 -3.59 11.88
C VAL A 259 -10.99 -3.46 12.59
N GLY A 260 -10.08 -2.61 12.12
CA GLY A 260 -8.81 -2.32 12.78
C GLY A 260 -8.98 -1.85 14.23
N VAL A 261 -9.94 -0.94 14.47
CA VAL A 261 -10.31 -0.49 15.84
C VAL A 261 -10.81 -1.66 16.68
N ALA A 262 -11.66 -2.53 16.13
CA ALA A 262 -12.12 -3.74 16.82
C ALA A 262 -10.94 -4.63 17.25
N MET A 263 -9.99 -4.85 16.34
CA MET A 263 -8.83 -5.69 16.63
C MET A 263 -7.90 -5.05 17.68
N CYS A 264 -7.73 -3.72 17.65
CA CYS A 264 -7.01 -2.99 18.69
C CYS A 264 -7.71 -3.06 20.05
N ALA A 265 -9.04 -2.97 20.09
CA ALA A 265 -9.82 -3.13 21.32
C ALA A 265 -9.66 -4.54 21.90
N SER A 266 -9.66 -5.57 21.04
CA SER A 266 -9.40 -6.95 21.43
C SER A 266 -8.00 -7.15 22.02
N LEU A 267 -6.95 -6.56 21.43
CA LEU A 267 -5.58 -6.60 22.01
C LEU A 267 -5.49 -5.91 23.38
N ARG A 268 -6.45 -5.04 23.70
CA ARG A 268 -6.54 -4.32 24.96
C ARG A 268 -7.47 -5.01 25.96
N ASP A 269 -7.86 -6.25 25.70
CA ASP A 269 -8.80 -7.06 26.49
C ASP A 269 -10.21 -6.43 26.61
N ASN A 270 -10.62 -5.63 25.63
CA ASN A 270 -11.98 -5.09 25.53
C ASN A 270 -12.75 -5.81 24.41
N ASP A 271 -13.01 -7.10 24.62
CA ASP A 271 -13.67 -7.97 23.64
C ASP A 271 -15.12 -7.55 23.36
N VAL A 272 -15.82 -6.99 24.36
CA VAL A 272 -17.19 -6.47 24.20
C VAL A 272 -17.20 -5.31 23.21
N GLU A 273 -16.30 -4.34 23.37
CA GLU A 273 -16.15 -3.24 22.41
C GLU A 273 -15.73 -3.77 21.03
N ALA A 274 -14.78 -4.70 20.98
CA ALA A 274 -14.34 -5.29 19.73
C ALA A 274 -15.50 -5.94 18.95
N LEU A 275 -16.35 -6.73 19.61
CA LEU A 275 -17.50 -7.35 18.98
C LEU A 275 -18.52 -6.32 18.50
N ARG A 276 -18.79 -5.25 19.28
CA ARG A 276 -19.68 -4.16 18.86
C ARG A 276 -19.21 -3.51 17.56
N TRP A 277 -17.91 -3.25 17.42
CA TRP A 277 -17.35 -2.71 16.19
C TRP A 277 -17.51 -3.66 14.99
N LEU A 278 -17.31 -4.97 15.19
CA LEU A 278 -17.54 -5.97 14.14
C LEU A 278 -19.03 -6.08 13.78
N ASP A 279 -19.94 -6.01 14.75
CA ASP A 279 -21.40 -5.99 14.53
C ASP A 279 -21.82 -4.75 13.71
N LEU A 280 -21.25 -3.58 14.00
CA LEU A 280 -21.50 -2.36 13.23
C LEU A 280 -21.10 -2.52 11.76
N VAL A 281 -19.92 -3.09 11.50
CA VAL A 281 -19.46 -3.32 10.12
C VAL A 281 -20.34 -4.36 9.42
N GLU A 282 -20.68 -5.46 10.08
CA GLU A 282 -21.50 -6.53 9.49
C GLU A 282 -22.92 -6.08 9.15
N SER A 283 -23.51 -5.24 10.00
CA SER A 283 -24.87 -4.69 9.81
C SER A 283 -24.95 -3.56 8.79
N THR A 284 -23.81 -3.06 8.30
CA THR A 284 -23.77 -1.99 7.30
C THR A 284 -24.08 -2.52 5.90
N ASP A 285 -25.04 -1.87 5.22
CA ASP A 285 -25.33 -2.13 3.82
C ASP A 285 -24.20 -1.67 2.88
N GLY A 286 -23.88 -2.49 1.88
CA GLY A 286 -22.90 -2.15 0.84
C GLY A 286 -21.44 -2.45 1.19
N ILE A 287 -21.15 -3.18 2.28
CA ILE A 287 -19.79 -3.70 2.53
C ILE A 287 -19.35 -4.67 1.43
N SER A 288 -18.05 -4.67 1.11
CA SER A 288 -17.51 -5.55 0.05
C SER A 288 -17.63 -7.03 0.44
N PRO A 289 -17.84 -7.95 -0.53
CA PRO A 289 -17.86 -9.38 -0.25
C PRO A 289 -16.56 -9.90 0.37
N ALA A 290 -15.42 -9.31 -0.02
CA ALA A 290 -14.12 -9.65 0.54
C ALA A 290 -14.05 -9.34 2.03
N LEU A 291 -14.44 -8.11 2.43
CA LEU A 291 -14.45 -7.73 3.84
C LEU A 291 -15.42 -8.60 4.65
N ARG A 292 -16.62 -8.88 4.10
CA ARG A 292 -17.60 -9.76 4.75
C ARG A 292 -17.04 -11.16 5.00
N ALA A 293 -16.25 -11.70 4.07
CA ALA A 293 -15.61 -13.01 4.24
C ALA A 293 -14.56 -13.01 5.36
N GLU A 294 -13.86 -11.89 5.58
CA GLU A 294 -12.85 -11.75 6.63
C GLU A 294 -13.47 -11.66 8.05
N LEU A 295 -14.69 -11.14 8.20
CA LEU A 295 -15.30 -10.87 9.51
C LEU A 295 -15.39 -12.10 10.42
N LEU A 296 -15.65 -13.29 9.87
CA LEU A 296 -15.68 -14.51 10.68
C LEU A 296 -14.33 -14.76 11.36
N SER A 297 -13.25 -14.74 10.57
CA SER A 297 -11.89 -14.95 11.08
C SER A 297 -11.54 -13.91 12.14
N ARG A 298 -11.94 -12.65 11.96
CA ARG A 298 -11.73 -11.59 12.95
C ARG A 298 -12.51 -11.85 14.25
N ARG A 299 -13.80 -12.24 14.16
CA ARG A 299 -14.60 -12.64 15.34
C ARG A 299 -13.99 -13.82 16.09
N MET A 300 -13.49 -14.83 15.38
CA MET A 300 -12.83 -15.99 15.99
C MET A 300 -11.63 -15.56 16.84
N VAL A 301 -10.82 -14.61 16.34
CA VAL A 301 -9.67 -14.07 17.08
C VAL A 301 -10.10 -13.36 18.35
N VAL A 302 -11.12 -12.52 18.27
CA VAL A 302 -11.64 -11.78 19.44
C VAL A 302 -12.16 -12.75 20.50
N LEU A 303 -13.02 -13.69 20.10
CA LEU A 303 -13.65 -14.65 21.03
C LEU A 303 -12.65 -15.65 21.59
N GLY A 304 -11.75 -16.18 20.75
CA GLY A 304 -10.70 -17.11 21.18
C GLY A 304 -9.70 -16.44 22.11
N GLY A 305 -9.23 -15.22 21.78
CA GLY A 305 -8.33 -14.45 22.62
C GLY A 305 -8.93 -14.10 23.99
N ALA A 306 -10.24 -13.82 24.04
CA ALA A 306 -10.98 -13.57 25.27
C ALA A 306 -11.45 -14.84 25.99
N LYS A 307 -11.11 -16.04 25.49
CA LYS A 307 -11.53 -17.35 26.02
C LYS A 307 -13.05 -17.53 26.12
N ARG A 308 -13.82 -16.84 25.26
CA ARG A 308 -15.29 -16.92 25.17
C ARG A 308 -15.74 -18.11 24.29
N TRP A 309 -15.36 -19.31 24.71
CA TRP A 309 -15.54 -20.54 23.92
C TRP A 309 -17.00 -20.84 23.59
N SER A 310 -17.92 -20.61 24.54
CA SER A 310 -19.35 -20.83 24.34
C SER A 310 -19.92 -19.94 23.23
N ASP A 311 -19.48 -18.68 23.17
CA ASP A 311 -19.92 -17.73 22.15
C ASP A 311 -19.32 -18.08 20.78
N LEU A 312 -18.06 -18.52 20.76
CA LEU A 312 -17.40 -19.01 19.56
C LEU A 312 -18.09 -20.26 19.00
N GLU A 313 -18.45 -21.21 19.85
CA GLU A 313 -19.20 -22.40 19.46
C GLU A 313 -20.58 -22.02 18.88
N LEU A 314 -21.29 -21.08 19.53
CA LEU A 314 -22.58 -20.59 19.04
C LEU A 314 -22.46 -19.92 17.68
N LEU A 315 -21.43 -19.11 17.47
CA LEU A 315 -21.12 -18.47 16.18
C LEU A 315 -20.95 -19.51 15.07
N LEU A 316 -20.16 -20.56 15.33
CA LEU A 316 -19.91 -21.63 14.36
C LEU A 316 -21.16 -22.48 14.09
N LYS A 317 -21.97 -22.77 15.11
CA LYS A 317 -23.25 -23.48 14.96
C LYS A 317 -24.25 -22.70 14.10
N ARG A 318 -24.36 -21.38 14.30
CA ARG A 318 -25.21 -20.52 13.46
C ARG A 318 -24.79 -20.57 12.00
N ARG A 319 -23.48 -20.43 11.74
CA ARG A 319 -22.94 -20.53 10.38
C ARG A 319 -23.23 -21.89 9.73
N ALA A 320 -23.12 -22.99 10.49
CA ALA A 320 -23.45 -24.32 10.01
C ALA A 320 -24.92 -24.46 9.62
N ALA A 321 -25.83 -23.83 10.39
CA ALA A 321 -27.25 -23.82 10.10
C ALA A 321 -27.58 -23.01 8.82
N ASP A 322 -26.88 -21.91 8.58
CA ASP A 322 -27.05 -21.08 7.38
C ASP A 322 -26.48 -21.76 6.12
N ARG A 323 -25.40 -22.53 6.29
CA ARG A 323 -24.69 -23.22 5.20
C ARG A 323 -25.11 -24.69 5.01
N LYS A 324 -26.37 -25.05 5.24
CA LYS A 324 -26.93 -26.42 5.09
C LYS A 324 -26.54 -27.20 3.81
N LYS A 325 -26.05 -26.54 2.75
CA LYS A 325 -25.63 -27.15 1.47
C LYS A 325 -24.13 -27.04 1.16
N ASP A 326 -23.33 -26.38 1.99
CA ASP A 326 -21.89 -26.24 1.78
C ASP A 326 -21.14 -27.29 2.62
N PRO A 327 -20.40 -28.22 1.98
CA PRO A 327 -19.67 -29.27 2.69
C PRO A 327 -18.52 -28.73 3.56
N ALA A 328 -18.05 -27.49 3.34
CA ALA A 328 -16.99 -26.88 4.14
C ALA A 328 -17.54 -25.73 5.01
N LEU A 329 -17.76 -26.01 6.30
CA LEU A 329 -18.16 -25.00 7.29
C LEU A 329 -17.15 -23.84 7.40
N LEU A 330 -15.87 -24.21 7.34
CA LEU A 330 -14.71 -23.34 7.45
C LEU A 330 -13.79 -23.58 6.24
N THR A 331 -13.16 -22.52 5.77
CA THR A 331 -12.01 -22.63 4.87
C THR A 331 -10.83 -23.31 5.59
N PRO A 332 -9.85 -23.88 4.85
CA PRO A 332 -8.65 -24.46 5.48
C PRO A 332 -7.91 -23.48 6.40
N SER A 333 -7.86 -22.19 6.03
CA SER A 333 -7.24 -21.15 6.84
C SER A 333 -8.02 -20.86 8.12
N GLU A 334 -9.35 -20.76 8.04
CA GLU A 334 -10.22 -20.58 9.22
C GLU A 334 -10.13 -21.79 10.17
N ALA A 335 -10.16 -23.01 9.64
CA ALA A 335 -10.03 -24.22 10.44
C ALA A 335 -8.68 -24.28 11.16
N ARG A 336 -7.59 -23.91 10.46
CA ARG A 336 -6.26 -23.83 11.07
C ARG A 336 -6.20 -22.73 12.13
N LEU A 337 -6.77 -21.57 11.87
CA LEU A 337 -6.87 -20.48 12.85
C LEU A 337 -7.61 -20.93 14.11
N LEU A 338 -8.75 -21.62 13.97
CA LEU A 338 -9.50 -22.17 15.11
C LEU A 338 -8.66 -23.14 15.93
N ALA A 339 -7.95 -24.06 15.27
CA ALA A 339 -7.09 -25.03 15.93
C ALA A 339 -5.96 -24.34 16.71
N VAL A 340 -5.30 -23.35 16.12
CA VAL A 340 -4.25 -22.56 16.79
C VAL A 340 -4.83 -21.84 18.00
N LEU A 341 -5.95 -21.13 17.84
CA LEU A 341 -6.60 -20.41 18.95
C LEU A 341 -7.00 -21.33 20.09
N ALA A 342 -7.51 -22.54 19.80
CA ALA A 342 -7.96 -23.47 20.84
C ALA A 342 -6.82 -24.20 21.56
N LEU A 343 -5.69 -24.44 20.89
CA LEU A 343 -4.55 -25.19 21.45
C LEU A 343 -3.55 -24.29 22.19
N ASP A 344 -3.44 -23.01 21.81
CA ASP A 344 -2.51 -22.06 22.43
C ASP A 344 -3.11 -21.29 23.62
N ALA A 345 -4.41 -21.46 23.94
CA ALA A 345 -5.14 -20.63 24.89
C ALA A 345 -5.04 -21.03 26.38
#